data_AF-A0A4Q3CMB3-F1
#
_entry.id   AF-A0A4Q3CMB3-F1
#
_cell.length_a   1.000
_cell.length_b   1.000
_cell.length_c   1.000
_cell.angle_alpha   90.00
_cell.angle_beta   90.00
_cell.angle_gamma   90.00
#
_symmetry.space_group_name_H-M   'P 1'
#
loop_
_entity.id
_entity.type
_entity.pdbx_description
1 polymer ?
#
loop_
_entity_poly.entity_id
_entity_poly.type
_entity_poly.pdbx_seq_one_letter_code
_entity_poly.pdbx_strand_id
1 'polypeptide(L)' 'ACRPGHASWVQIYGTALLCGIGFTMSLFIGGLAFDNPALVDEVKIGVLGGSLLSGIAGFLVLRFASQPRIGEAQ' A
#
# COMPACT_ATOMS: atom_id res chain seq x y z
N ALA A 1 4.28 19.80 -12.79
CA ALA A 1 3.23 19.16 -11.99
C ALA A 1 3.12 19.88 -10.64
N CYS A 2 1.94 20.38 -10.28
CA CYS A 2 1.68 21.03 -9.00
C CYS A 2 1.71 19.97 -7.89
N ARG A 3 2.45 20.19 -6.79
CA ARG A 3 2.46 19.26 -5.65
C ARG A 3 1.14 19.43 -4.88
N PRO A 4 0.33 18.36 -4.68
CA PRO A 4 -0.91 18.45 -3.94
C PRO A 4 -0.60 18.60 -2.44
N GLY A 5 -0.91 19.77 -1.88
CA GLY A 5 -0.59 20.10 -0.50
C GLY A 5 0.93 20.12 -0.22
N HIS A 6 1.31 20.28 1.04
CA HIS A 6 2.72 20.26 1.48
C HIS A 6 3.38 18.87 1.34
N ALA A 7 2.82 17.95 0.54
CA ALA A 7 3.32 16.59 0.35
C ALA A 7 4.39 16.52 -0.74
N SER A 8 5.44 15.74 -0.49
CA SER A 8 6.46 15.43 -1.50
C SER A 8 5.97 14.33 -2.45
N TRP A 9 6.49 14.31 -3.68
CA TRP A 9 6.19 13.23 -4.64
C TRP A 9 6.56 11.84 -4.10
N VAL A 10 7.61 11.77 -3.28
CA VAL A 10 8.04 10.53 -2.62
C VAL A 10 7.02 10.09 -1.58
N GLN A 11 6.40 11.02 -0.84
CA GLN A 11 5.31 10.69 0.08
C GLN A 11 4.08 10.16 -0.65
N ILE A 12 3.69 10.77 -1.77
CA ILE A 12 2.56 10.29 -2.57
C ILE A 12 2.81 8.87 -3.06
N TYR A 13 4.02 8.61 -3.56
CA TYR A 13 4.41 7.27 -4.01
C TYR A 13 4.44 6.26 -2.86
N GLY A 14 4.99 6.62 -1.70
CA GLY A 14 4.99 5.77 -0.51
C GLY A 14 3.57 5.45 -0.02
N THR A 15 2.68 6.42 -0.01
CA THR A 15 1.25 6.22 0.32
C THR A 15 0.56 5.33 -0.71
N ALA A 16 0.87 5.47 -2.00
CA ALA A 16 0.33 4.60 -3.04
C ALA A 16 0.74 3.13 -2.83
N LEU A 17 1.99 2.88 -2.41
CA LEU A 17 2.46 1.55 -2.04
C LEU A 17 1.70 1.00 -0.82
N LEU A 18 1.48 1.81 0.21
CA LEU A 18 0.67 1.39 1.37
C LEU A 18 -0.78 1.11 1.01
N CYS A 19 -1.35 1.82 0.03
CA CYS A 19 -2.72 1.59 -0.45
C CYS A 19 -2.90 0.18 -1.06
N GLY A 20 -1.80 -0.47 -1.50
CA GLY A 20 -1.82 -1.85 -1.97
C GLY A 20 -2.12 -2.90 -0.87
N ILE A 21 -2.22 -2.51 0.40
CA ILE A 21 -2.58 -3.40 1.50
C ILE A 21 -4.10 -3.65 1.46
N GLY A 22 -4.49 -4.75 0.81
CA GLY A 22 -5.88 -5.01 0.44
C GLY A 22 -6.60 -6.09 1.24
N PHE A 23 -6.01 -6.63 2.33
CA PHE A 23 -6.45 -7.81 3.10
C PHE A 23 -7.92 -8.23 2.91
N THR A 24 -8.89 -7.50 3.48
CA THR A 24 -10.32 -7.87 3.44
C THR A 24 -10.93 -7.75 2.04
N MET A 25 -10.64 -6.68 1.30
CA MET A 25 -11.17 -6.47 -0.05
C MET A 25 -10.60 -7.48 -1.06
N SER A 26 -9.32 -7.84 -0.94
CA SER A 26 -8.66 -8.77 -1.85
C SER A 26 -9.06 -10.21 -1.58
N LEU A 27 -9.23 -10.60 -0.31
CA LEU A 27 -9.75 -11.92 0.04
C LEU A 27 -11.21 -12.09 -0.41
N PHE A 28 -12.01 -11.03 -0.32
CA PHE A 28 -13.36 -11.04 -0.85
C PHE A 28 -13.38 -11.24 -2.38
N ILE A 29 -12.57 -10.48 -3.11
CA ILE A 29 -12.44 -10.63 -4.57
C ILE A 29 -12.00 -12.05 -4.93
N GLY A 30 -10.99 -12.60 -4.25
CA GLY A 30 -10.52 -13.95 -4.54
C GLY A 30 -11.53 -15.05 -4.19
N GLY A 31 -12.36 -14.85 -3.15
CA GLY A 31 -13.48 -15.74 -2.84
C GLY A 31 -14.62 -15.68 -3.85
N LEU A 32 -14.78 -14.56 -4.57
CA LEU A 32 -15.71 -14.46 -5.71
C LEU A 32 -15.12 -14.97 -7.02
N ALA A 33 -13.79 -14.95 -7.15
CA ALA A 33 -13.10 -15.29 -8.39
C ALA A 33 -12.90 -16.80 -8.57
N PHE A 34 -12.85 -17.57 -7.48
CA PHE A 34 -12.53 -19.00 -7.51
C PHE A 34 -13.44 -19.83 -6.60
N ASP A 35 -14.08 -20.85 -7.18
CA ASP A 35 -14.89 -21.83 -6.43
C ASP A 35 -14.07 -22.99 -5.86
N ASN A 36 -12.84 -23.20 -6.36
CA ASN A 36 -11.97 -24.28 -5.90
C ASN A 36 -11.24 -23.87 -4.60
N PRO A 37 -11.41 -24.61 -3.49
CA PRO A 37 -10.80 -24.27 -2.21
C PRO A 37 -9.26 -24.18 -2.25
N ALA A 38 -8.59 -24.98 -3.08
CA ALA A 38 -7.13 -24.91 -3.22
C ALA A 38 -6.66 -23.56 -3.79
N LEU A 39 -7.36 -23.02 -4.79
CA LEU A 39 -7.05 -21.71 -5.36
C LEU A 39 -7.36 -20.58 -4.36
N VAL A 40 -8.40 -20.71 -3.56
CA VAL A 40 -8.74 -19.74 -2.51
C VAL A 40 -7.65 -19.69 -1.43
N ASP A 41 -7.03 -20.83 -1.09
CA ASP A 41 -5.90 -20.87 -0.17
C ASP A 41 -4.64 -20.21 -0.78
N GLU A 42 -4.35 -20.45 -2.06
CA GLU A 42 -3.28 -19.74 -2.77
C GLU A 42 -3.50 -18.22 -2.80
N VAL A 43 -4.74 -17.77 -3.03
CA VAL A 43 -5.12 -16.35 -2.94
C VAL A 43 -4.79 -15.79 -1.56
N LYS A 44 -5.12 -16.49 -0.47
CA LYS A 44 -4.84 -16.00 0.89
C LYS A 44 -3.35 -15.76 1.08
N ILE A 45 -2.52 -16.70 0.66
CA ILE A 45 -1.06 -16.58 0.73
C ILE A 45 -0.58 -15.42 -0.14
N GLY A 46 -1.12 -15.28 -1.35
CA GLY A 46 -0.79 -14.17 -2.26
C GLY A 46 -1.15 -12.80 -1.69
N VAL A 47 -2.35 -12.65 -1.11
CA VAL A 47 -2.80 -11.40 -0.49
C VAL A 47 -1.97 -11.05 0.74
N LEU A 48 -1.67 -12.03 1.59
CA LEU A 48 -0.82 -11.85 2.76
C LEU A 48 0.61 -11.44 2.37
N GLY A 49 1.22 -12.18 1.43
CA GLY A 49 2.57 -11.91 0.95
C GLY A 49 2.68 -10.58 0.23
N GLY A 50 1.73 -10.27 -0.66
CA GLY A 50 1.66 -9.00 -1.38
C GLY A 50 1.46 -7.81 -0.45
N SER A 51 0.55 -7.93 0.54
CA SER A 51 0.33 -6.88 1.53
C SER A 51 1.56 -6.62 2.40
N LEU A 52 2.28 -7.68 2.80
CA LEU A 52 3.53 -7.55 3.53
C LEU A 52 4.60 -6.83 2.71
N LEU A 53 4.77 -7.21 1.44
CA LEU A 53 5.71 -6.56 0.53
C LEU A 53 5.35 -5.09 0.31
N SER A 54 4.06 -4.78 0.11
CA SER A 54 3.57 -3.40 -0.04
C SER A 54 3.81 -2.58 1.22
N GLY A 55 3.59 -3.17 2.41
CA GLY A 55 3.87 -2.53 3.69
C GLY A 55 5.36 -2.21 3.90
N ILE A 56 6.24 -3.18 3.62
CA ILE A 56 7.70 -2.98 3.71
C ILE A 56 8.18 -1.94 2.71
N ALA A 57 7.77 -2.06 1.44
CA ALA A 57 8.16 -1.13 0.39
C ALA A 57 7.66 0.29 0.67
N GLY A 58 6.38 0.44 1.03
CA GLY A 58 5.79 1.72 1.41
C GLY A 58 6.46 2.34 2.62
N PHE A 59 6.74 1.56 3.67
CA PHE A 59 7.47 2.02 4.86
C PHE A 59 8.88 2.51 4.52
N LEU A 60 9.65 1.73 3.73
CA LEU A 60 11.00 2.11 3.32
C LEU A 60 10.98 3.41 2.51
N VAL A 61 10.08 3.51 1.52
CA VAL A 61 9.93 4.72 0.71
C VAL A 61 9.57 5.94 1.56
N LEU A 62 8.62 5.80 2.48
CA LEU A 62 8.23 6.90 3.38
C LEU A 62 9.33 7.25 4.38
N ARG A 63 10.11 6.28 4.85
CA ARG A 63 11.25 6.50 5.75
C ARG A 63 12.36 7.32 5.07
N PHE A 64 12.58 7.11 3.78
CA PHE A 64 13.55 7.90 3.00
C PHE A 64 12.94 9.19 2.42
N ALA A 65 11.62 9.34 2.44
CA ALA A 65 10.97 10.59 2.06
C ALA A 65 11.35 11.68 3.06
N SER A 66 12.26 12.57 2.66
CA SER A 66 12.65 13.72 3.47
C SER A 66 11.40 14.48 3.89
N GLN A 67 11.26 14.75 5.20
CA GLN A 67 10.17 15.57 5.69
C GLN A 67 10.23 16.92 4.95
N PRO A 68 9.16 17.31 4.23
CA PRO A 68 8.91 18.72 4.03
C PRO A 68 8.91 19.28 5.45
N ARG A 69 9.89 20.12 5.81
CA ARG A 69 9.80 20.90 7.04
C ARG A 69 8.44 21.57 6.98
N ILE A 70 7.50 21.13 7.82
CA ILE A 70 6.30 21.89 8.09
C ILE A 70 6.84 23.13 8.78
N GLY A 71 7.14 24.15 7.98
CA GLY A 71 7.38 25.48 8.50
C GLY A 71 6.16 25.79 9.33
N GLU A 72 6.41 26.02 10.62
CA GLU A 72 5.45 26.54 11.57
C GLU A 72 4.74 27.71 10.88
N ALA A 73 3.48 27.49 10.50
CA ALA A 73 2.60 28.59 10.16
C ALA A 73 2.37 29.35 11.46
N GLN A 74 2.93 30.56 11.53
CA GLN A 74 2.56 31.56 12.51
C GLN A 74 1.08 31.94 12.34
#